data_AF-A0A953EDD4-F1
#
_entry.id   AF-A0A953EDD4-F1
#
_cell.length_a   1.000
_cell.length_b   1.000
_cell.length_c   1.000
_cell.angle_alpha   90.00
_cell.angle_beta   90.00
_cell.angle_gamma   90.00
#
_symmetry.space_group_name_H-M   'P 1'
#
loop_
_entity.id
_entity.type
_entity.pdbx_description
1 polymer ?
#
loop_
_entity_poly.entity_id
_entity_poly.type
_entity_poly.pdbx_seq_one_letter_code
_entity_poly.pdbx_strand_id
1 'polypeptide(L)'
;MRIALIHALRHSPPPIEAAFARGWPKPVLMNLLDDSLSADLARDGALTPRMTERFLTLSRYAAGTGADGILFTCSAFGPCIEAVARELAPMPVLKPNEAMIEEACAAGKRIGLLATFQPTLDSMPPEFPAGVTVVPKLIEG
;
A
#
# COMPACT_ATOMS: atom_id res chain seq x y z
N MET A 1 -6.01 -10.13 -17.98
CA MET A 1 -6.08 -9.31 -16.77
C MET A 1 -4.67 -8.95 -16.32
N ARG A 2 -4.39 -7.67 -16.16
CA ARG A 2 -3.11 -7.10 -15.74
C ARG A 2 -3.29 -6.35 -14.43
N ILE A 3 -2.43 -6.61 -13.46
CA ILE A 3 -2.41 -5.89 -12.18
C ILE A 3 -1.13 -5.08 -12.11
N ALA A 4 -1.26 -3.77 -11.94
CA ALA A 4 -0.13 -2.90 -11.71
C ALA A 4 0.25 -2.92 -10.22
N LEU A 5 1.53 -3.13 -9.96
CA LEU A 5 2.12 -3.11 -8.62
C LEU A 5 3.00 -1.88 -8.52
N ILE A 6 2.62 -0.91 -7.68
CA ILE A 6 3.39 0.33 -7.51
C ILE A 6 4.22 0.23 -6.21
N HIS A 7 5.53 0.42 -6.36
CA HIS A 7 6.51 0.21 -5.29
C HIS A 7 7.25 1.49 -4.96
N ALA A 8 7.49 1.71 -3.67
CA ALA A 8 8.40 2.72 -3.16
C ALA A 8 9.77 2.15 -2.77
N LEU A 9 9.90 0.82 -2.73
CA LEU A 9 11.07 0.13 -2.20
C LEU A 9 11.47 -1.05 -3.09
N ARG A 10 12.78 -1.19 -3.35
CA ARG A 10 13.36 -2.24 -4.20
C ARG A 10 13.12 -3.66 -3.69
N HIS A 11 12.88 -3.82 -2.39
CA HIS A 11 12.65 -5.12 -1.77
C HIS A 11 11.17 -5.52 -1.75
N SER A 12 10.25 -4.65 -2.17
CA SER A 12 8.82 -4.97 -2.24
C SER A 12 8.42 -5.93 -3.37
N PRO A 13 8.98 -5.89 -4.59
CA PRO A 13 8.53 -6.76 -5.68
C PRO A 13 8.66 -8.26 -5.38
N PRO A 14 9.83 -8.80 -4.97
CA PRO A 14 9.98 -10.25 -4.79
C PRO A 14 8.95 -10.92 -3.86
N PRO A 15 8.66 -10.41 -2.64
CA PRO A 15 7.66 -11.04 -1.77
C PRO A 15 6.24 -10.91 -2.31
N ILE A 16 5.90 -9.81 -3.00
CA ILE A 16 4.57 -9.60 -3.59
C ILE A 16 4.36 -10.54 -4.78
N GLU A 17 5.33 -10.65 -5.68
CA GLU A 17 5.30 -11.60 -6.80
C GLU A 17 5.17 -13.04 -6.30
N ALA A 18 5.90 -13.40 -5.24
CA ALA A 18 5.79 -14.70 -4.61
C ALA A 18 4.38 -14.94 -4.00
N ALA A 19 3.75 -13.92 -3.42
CA ALA A 19 2.40 -14.01 -2.89
C ALA A 19 1.36 -14.22 -4.02
N PHE A 20 1.46 -13.48 -5.13
CA PHE A 20 0.63 -13.70 -6.31
C PHE A 20 0.85 -15.10 -6.89
N ALA A 21 2.09 -15.56 -7.04
CA ALA A 21 2.38 -16.89 -7.57
C ALA A 21 1.73 -18.02 -6.75
N ARG A 22 1.61 -17.85 -5.43
CA ARG A 22 0.96 -18.83 -4.54
C ARG A 22 -0.55 -18.70 -4.50
N GLY A 23 -1.08 -17.49 -4.34
CA GLY A 23 -2.51 -17.26 -4.09
C GLY A 23 -3.35 -17.02 -5.34
N TRP A 24 -2.77 -16.42 -6.38
CA TRP A 24 -3.47 -16.02 -7.59
C TRP A 24 -2.52 -15.83 -8.78
N PRO A 25 -2.02 -16.91 -9.41
CA PRO A 25 -0.97 -16.82 -10.44
C PRO A 25 -1.46 -16.40 -11.84
N LYS A 26 -2.78 -16.23 -12.02
CA LYS A 26 -3.41 -15.95 -13.31
C LYS A 26 -3.13 -14.53 -13.88
N PRO A 27 -3.09 -13.44 -13.09
CA PRO A 27 -2.89 -12.11 -13.64
C PRO A 27 -1.46 -11.90 -14.16
N VAL A 28 -1.33 -11.05 -15.17
CA VAL A 28 -0.02 -10.54 -15.60
C VAL A 28 0.37 -9.39 -14.67
N LEU A 29 1.52 -9.51 -14.00
CA LEU A 29 2.01 -8.47 -13.10
C LEU A 29 2.77 -7.39 -13.88
N MET A 30 2.53 -6.12 -13.56
CA MET A 30 3.27 -4.97 -14.08
C MET A 30 3.84 -4.19 -12.91
N ASN A 31 5.15 -4.35 -12.65
CA ASN A 31 5.82 -3.65 -11.56
C ASN A 31 6.26 -2.25 -12.03
N LEU A 32 5.90 -1.23 -11.25
CA LEU A 32 6.36 0.14 -11.40
C LEU A 32 7.04 0.55 -10.10
N LEU A 33 8.35 0.79 -10.15
CA LEU A 33 9.15 1.20 -9.00
C LEU A 33 9.53 2.66 -9.14
N ASP A 34 9.25 3.41 -8.09
CA ASP A 34 9.82 4.73 -7.86
C ASP A 34 10.49 4.72 -6.48
N ASP A 35 11.80 4.44 -6.46
CA ASP A 35 12.56 4.23 -5.23
C ASP A 35 12.96 5.54 -4.52
N SER A 36 12.57 6.70 -5.06
CA SER A 36 12.77 7.99 -4.38
C SER A 36 11.61 8.40 -3.48
N LEU A 37 10.43 7.77 -3.61
CA LEU A 37 9.21 8.14 -2.86
C LEU A 37 9.42 8.20 -1.35
N SER A 38 10.03 7.15 -0.77
CA SER A 38 10.27 7.08 0.68
C SER A 38 11.31 8.11 1.14
N ALA A 39 12.36 8.33 0.35
CA ALA A 39 13.39 9.32 0.68
C ALA A 39 12.82 10.75 0.60
N ASP A 40 11.98 11.03 -0.39
CA ASP A 40 11.32 12.32 -0.55
C ASP A 40 10.33 12.60 0.58
N LEU A 41 9.53 11.59 1.00
CA LEU A 41 8.68 11.70 2.18
C LEU A 41 9.50 11.99 3.45
N ALA A 42 10.61 11.27 3.65
CA ALA A 42 11.48 11.49 4.80
C ALA A 42 12.10 12.90 4.81
N ARG A 43 12.51 13.40 3.64
CA ARG A 43 13.03 14.77 3.50
C ARG A 43 11.98 15.83 3.82
N ASP A 44 10.78 15.67 3.25
CA ASP A 44 9.72 16.67 3.34
C ASP A 44 8.97 16.61 4.68
N GLY A 45 9.09 15.50 5.42
CA GLY A 45 8.48 15.29 6.74
C GLY A 45 6.96 15.09 6.74
N ALA A 46 6.32 15.24 5.58
CA ALA A 46 4.88 15.09 5.41
C ALA A 46 4.51 14.76 3.96
N LEU A 47 3.30 14.25 3.75
CA LEU A 47 2.72 14.08 2.42
C LEU A 47 2.31 15.44 1.86
N THR A 48 3.03 15.90 0.84
CA THR A 48 2.77 17.19 0.18
C THR A 48 1.77 17.04 -0.98
N PRO A 49 1.11 18.13 -1.42
CA PRO A 49 0.31 18.11 -2.64
C PRO A 49 1.10 17.62 -3.87
N ARG A 50 2.40 17.92 -3.92
CA ARG A 50 3.31 17.42 -4.96
C ARG A 50 3.47 15.90 -4.90
N MET A 51 3.56 15.31 -3.69
CA MET A 51 3.60 13.86 -3.53
C MET A 51 2.31 13.23 -4.05
N THR A 52 1.15 13.82 -3.74
CA THR A 52 -0.15 13.35 -4.27
C THR A 52 -0.19 13.39 -5.79
N GLU A 53 0.21 14.50 -6.43
CA GLU A 53 0.23 14.59 -7.90
C GLU A 53 1.17 13.56 -8.53
N ARG A 54 2.30 13.25 -7.88
CA ARG A 54 3.21 12.18 -8.33
C ARG A 54 2.51 10.82 -8.30
N PHE A 55 1.77 10.49 -7.25
CA PHE A 55 0.99 9.26 -7.17
C PHE A 55 -0.08 9.18 -8.26
N LEU A 56 -0.79 10.28 -8.52
CA LEU A 56 -1.75 10.36 -9.63
C LEU A 56 -1.06 10.11 -10.97
N THR A 57 0.09 10.76 -11.22
CA THR A 57 0.88 10.59 -12.44
C THR A 57 1.32 9.15 -12.66
N LEU A 58 1.91 8.51 -11.65
CA LEU A 58 2.35 7.11 -11.71
C LEU A 58 1.17 6.16 -11.97
N SER A 59 0.02 6.46 -11.37
CA SER A 59 -1.19 5.63 -11.49
C SER A 59 -1.89 5.80 -12.83
N ARG A 60 -1.93 7.03 -13.38
CA ARG A 60 -2.40 7.30 -14.76
C ARG A 60 -1.52 6.57 -15.77
N TYR A 61 -0.20 6.58 -15.58
CA TYR A 61 0.72 5.80 -16.41
C TYR A 61 0.40 4.30 -16.33
N ALA A 62 0.29 3.75 -15.12
CA ALA A 62 -0.05 2.34 -14.91
C ALA A 62 -1.38 1.95 -15.56
N ALA A 63 -2.44 2.74 -15.36
CA ALA A 63 -3.74 2.55 -16.00
C ALA A 63 -3.64 2.60 -17.54
N GLY A 64 -2.87 3.56 -18.07
CA GLY A 64 -2.61 3.71 -19.51
C GLY A 64 -1.89 2.51 -20.15
N THR A 65 -1.24 1.65 -19.36
CA THR A 65 -0.67 0.37 -19.84
C THR A 65 -1.70 -0.76 -19.97
N GLY A 66 -2.98 -0.47 -19.71
CA GLY A 66 -4.07 -1.45 -19.72
C GLY A 66 -4.10 -2.30 -18.46
N ALA A 67 -3.79 -1.72 -17.30
CA ALA A 67 -4.01 -2.37 -16.01
C ALA A 67 -5.50 -2.40 -15.67
N ASP A 68 -5.97 -3.52 -15.15
CA ASP A 68 -7.36 -3.71 -14.67
C ASP A 68 -7.51 -3.33 -13.19
N GLY A 69 -6.40 -3.13 -12.49
CA GLY A 69 -6.35 -2.74 -11.08
C GLY A 69 -4.94 -2.37 -10.65
N ILE A 70 -4.85 -1.61 -9.56
CA ILE A 70 -3.58 -1.15 -8.97
C ILE A 70 -3.49 -1.63 -7.52
N LEU A 71 -2.37 -2.24 -7.15
CA LEU A 71 -2.00 -2.50 -5.77
C LEU A 71 -0.76 -1.67 -5.42
N PHE A 72 -0.89 -0.81 -4.42
CA PHE A 72 0.27 -0.17 -3.81
C PHE A 72 0.90 -1.11 -2.78
N THR A 73 2.22 -1.08 -2.69
CA THR A 73 2.98 -2.02 -1.84
C THR A 73 3.68 -1.33 -0.65
N CYS A 74 3.37 -0.06 -0.40
CA CYS A 74 3.87 0.71 0.73
C CYS A 74 2.72 1.40 1.48
N SER A 75 2.70 1.30 2.81
CA SER A 75 1.63 1.82 3.67
C SER A 75 1.78 3.30 4.03
N ALA A 76 2.96 3.89 3.80
CA ALA A 76 3.27 5.26 4.22
C ALA A 76 2.52 6.36 3.44
N PHE A 77 1.77 6.00 2.40
CA PHE A 77 1.18 6.94 1.44
C PHE A 77 -0.34 6.88 1.36
N GLY A 78 -1.01 6.42 2.43
CA GLY A 78 -2.47 6.21 2.48
C GLY A 78 -3.32 7.33 1.84
N PRO A 79 -3.17 8.61 2.25
CA PRO A 79 -3.91 9.72 1.64
C PRO A 79 -3.68 9.92 0.13
N CYS A 80 -2.45 9.68 -0.35
CA CYS A 80 -2.14 9.75 -1.79
C CYS A 80 -2.80 8.60 -2.54
N ILE A 81 -2.81 7.40 -1.96
CA ILE A 81 -3.47 6.21 -2.54
C ILE A 81 -4.99 6.42 -2.61
N GLU A 82 -5.60 7.01 -1.58
CA GLU A 82 -7.04 7.35 -1.59
C GLU A 82 -7.39 8.40 -2.65
N ALA A 83 -6.49 9.35 -2.94
CA ALA A 83 -6.67 10.28 -4.04
C ALA A 83 -6.67 9.54 -5.39
N VAL A 84 -5.75 8.60 -5.59
CA VAL A 84 -5.71 7.74 -6.79
C VAL A 84 -6.98 6.91 -6.92
N ALA A 85 -7.43 6.27 -5.84
CA ALA A 85 -8.64 5.45 -5.86
C ALA A 85 -9.89 6.25 -6.27
N ARG A 86 -10.01 7.50 -5.79
CA ARG A 86 -11.09 8.40 -6.18
C ARG A 86 -11.00 8.82 -7.65
N GLU A 87 -9.80 9.11 -8.13
CA GLU A 87 -9.59 9.56 -9.52
C GLU A 87 -9.87 8.45 -10.54
N LEU A 88 -9.43 7.23 -10.26
CA LEU A 88 -9.49 6.12 -11.21
C LEU A 88 -10.75 5.27 -11.08
N ALA A 89 -11.69 5.66 -10.22
CA ALA A 89 -12.96 4.96 -10.08
C ALA A 89 -13.66 4.81 -11.44
N PRO A 90 -14.19 3.62 -11.80
CA PRO A 90 -14.43 2.47 -10.91
C PRO A 90 -13.30 1.42 -10.84
N MET A 91 -12.11 1.71 -11.37
CA MET A 91 -10.99 0.76 -11.33
C MET A 91 -10.55 0.49 -9.86
N PRO A 92 -10.33 -0.78 -9.46
CA PRO A 92 -9.87 -1.10 -8.12
C PRO A 92 -8.45 -0.59 -7.88
N VAL A 93 -8.30 0.16 -6.79
CA VAL A 93 -7.01 0.67 -6.30
C VAL A 93 -6.92 0.34 -4.82
N LEU A 94 -5.96 -0.49 -4.43
CA LEU A 94 -5.84 -1.03 -3.08
C LEU A 94 -4.55 -0.57 -2.40
N LYS A 95 -4.65 -0.28 -1.10
CA LYS A 95 -3.49 -0.18 -0.20
C LYS A 95 -2.93 -1.57 0.12
N PRO A 96 -1.68 -1.68 0.60
CA PRO A 96 -1.09 -2.99 0.91
C PRO A 96 -1.75 -3.72 2.09
N ASN A 97 -2.40 -2.99 3.00
CA ASN A 97 -2.81 -3.52 4.29
C ASN A 97 -4.28 -3.95 4.36
N GLU A 98 -5.12 -3.51 3.42
CA GLU A 98 -6.59 -3.63 3.53
C GLU A 98 -7.03 -5.08 3.78
N ALA A 99 -6.58 -6.02 2.95
CA ALA A 99 -6.93 -7.43 3.10
C ALA A 99 -6.43 -8.04 4.43
N MET A 100 -5.23 -7.67 4.88
CA MET A 100 -4.68 -8.13 6.15
C MET A 100 -5.50 -7.59 7.34
N ILE A 101 -5.90 -6.32 7.28
CA ILE A 101 -6.73 -5.68 8.32
C ILE A 101 -8.11 -6.35 8.38
N GLU A 102 -8.75 -6.58 7.22
CA GLU A 102 -10.03 -7.27 7.13
C GLU A 102 -9.97 -8.67 7.77
N GLU A 103 -8.96 -9.46 7.43
CA GLU A 103 -8.75 -10.80 7.99
C GLU A 103 -8.51 -10.76 9.51
N ALA A 104 -7.66 -9.83 9.98
CA ALA A 104 -7.38 -9.69 11.40
C ALA A 104 -8.62 -9.26 12.21
N CYS A 105 -9.45 -8.37 11.65
CA CYS A 105 -10.72 -7.95 12.25
C CYS A 105 -11.78 -9.05 12.27
N ALA A 106 -11.76 -9.96 11.29
CA ALA A 106 -12.60 -11.14 11.30
C ALA A 106 -12.20 -12.14 12.39
N ALA A 107 -10.92 -12.18 12.77
CA ALA A 107 -10.41 -13.04 13.83
C ALA A 107 -10.66 -12.49 15.26
N GLY A 108 -10.81 -11.18 15.43
CA GLY A 108 -11.12 -10.59 16.72
C GLY A 108 -11.08 -9.06 16.78
N LYS A 109 -11.51 -8.53 17.94
CA LYS A 109 -11.60 -7.08 18.20
C LYS A 109 -10.39 -6.48 18.91
N ARG A 110 -9.45 -7.31 19.38
CA ARG A 110 -8.21 -6.87 20.03
C ARG A 110 -7.00 -7.46 19.30
N ILE A 111 -6.31 -6.63 18.53
CA ILE A 111 -5.30 -7.05 17.56
C ILE A 111 -3.93 -6.54 18.01
N GLY A 112 -2.92 -7.42 18.05
CA GLY A 112 -1.54 -7.01 18.24
C GLY A 112 -0.94 -6.58 16.90
N LEU A 113 -0.39 -5.36 16.84
CA LEU A 113 0.32 -4.85 15.67
C LEU A 113 1.82 -4.84 15.95
N LEU A 114 2.54 -5.75 15.30
CA LEU A 114 4.00 -5.88 15.43
C LEU A 114 4.69 -5.27 14.22
N ALA A 115 5.68 -4.40 14.44
CA ALA A 115 6.52 -3.86 13.37
C ALA A 115 7.95 -3.65 13.84
N THR A 116 8.90 -3.66 12.91
CA THR A 116 10.32 -3.31 13.15
C THR A 116 10.63 -1.85 12.80
N PHE A 117 9.63 -1.11 12.32
CA PHE A 117 9.76 0.28 11.89
C PHE A 117 8.70 1.13 12.58
N GLN A 118 9.14 2.07 13.43
CA GLN A 118 8.24 2.88 14.25
C GLN A 118 7.18 3.64 13.45
N PRO A 119 7.49 4.29 12.30
CA PRO A 119 6.47 5.00 11.53
C PRO A 119 5.30 4.14 11.07
N THR A 120 5.48 2.82 10.89
CA THR A 120 4.36 1.90 10.60
C THR A 120 3.37 1.83 11.76
N LEU A 121 3.85 1.85 13.00
CA LEU A 121 3.01 1.82 14.20
C LEU A 121 2.24 3.12 14.40
N ASP A 122 2.72 4.22 13.83
CA ASP A 122 2.06 5.52 13.91
C ASP A 122 1.01 5.66 12.79
N SER A 123 1.32 5.16 11.58
CA SER A 123 0.49 5.38 10.39
C SER A 123 -0.63 4.35 10.20
N MET A 124 -0.46 3.11 10.67
CA MET A 124 -1.38 2.01 10.36
C MET A 124 -2.59 1.86 11.31
N PRO A 125 -2.52 2.19 12.62
CA PRO A 125 -3.70 2.09 13.49
C PRO A 125 -4.95 2.83 12.99
N PRO A 126 -4.85 4.04 12.37
CA PRO A 126 -6.00 4.71 11.76
C PRO A 126 -6.66 3.96 10.60
N GLU A 127 -5.99 2.97 9.99
CA GLU A 127 -6.57 2.14 8.91
C GLU A 127 -7.52 1.06 9.45
N PHE A 128 -7.49 0.76 10.75
CA PHE A 128 -8.41 -0.20 11.36
C PHE A 128 -9.80 0.39 11.57
N PRO A 129 -10.87 -0.40 11.40
CA PRO A 129 -12.23 0.08 11.60
C PRO A 129 -12.51 0.43 13.06
N ALA A 130 -13.48 1.31 13.27
CA ALA A 130 -13.93 1.69 14.61
C ALA A 130 -14.36 0.46 15.44
N GLY A 131 -14.05 0.49 16.74
CA GLY A 131 -14.37 -0.59 17.67
C GLY A 131 -13.36 -1.75 17.68
N VAL A 132 -12.23 -1.62 16.98
CA VAL A 132 -11.08 -2.51 17.11
C VAL A 132 -10.02 -1.86 18.00
N THR A 133 -9.55 -2.59 19.01
CA THR A 133 -8.41 -2.20 19.83
C THR A 133 -7.12 -2.71 19.19
N VAL A 134 -6.33 -1.80 18.62
CA VAL A 134 -5.00 -2.11 18.09
C VAL A 134 -3.96 -1.89 19.19
N VAL A 135 -3.12 -2.89 19.44
CA VAL A 135 -2.04 -2.86 20.43
C VAL A 135 -0.71 -2.84 19.70
N PRO A 136 -0.11 -1.65 19.43
CA PRO A 136 1.14 -1.55 18.72
C PRO A 136 2.32 -2.01 19.60
N LYS A 137 3.26 -2.71 18.99
CA LYS A 137 4.50 -3.14 19.63
C LYS A 137 5.65 -3.09 18.62
N LEU A 138 6.64 -2.26 18.92
CA LEU A 138 7.91 -2.28 18.21
C LEU A 138 8.69 -3.54 18.61
N ILE A 139 9.20 -4.25 17.61
CA ILE A 139 10.10 -5.39 17.80
C ILE A 139 11.46 -5.01 17.24
N GLU A 140 12.49 -5.17 18.07
CA GLU A 140 13.88 -5.07 17.63
C GLU A 140 14.26 -6.37 16.90
N GLY A 141 14.76 -6.23 15.68
CA GLY A 141 15.24 -7.34 14.84
C GLY A 141 16.74 -7.55 14.96
#